data_AF-A0A7J6PNA3-F1
#
_entry.id   AF-A0A7J6PNA3-F1
#
_cell.length_a   1.000
_cell.length_b   1.000
_cell.length_c   1.000
_cell.angle_alpha   90.00
_cell.angle_beta   90.00
_cell.angle_gamma   90.00
#
_symmetry.space_group_name_H-M   'P 1'
#
loop_
_entity.id
_entity.type
_entity.pdbx_description
1 polymer ?
#
loop_
_entity_poly.entity_id
_entity_poly.type
_entity_poly.pdbx_seq_one_letter_code
_entity_poly.pdbx_strand_id
1 'polypeptide(L)'
;MRVSPVISFASLVGATVPPSDTIVCIESADGDVDVRRLPQMLRKAGHTPDEEVASFLGTAEITTLEFVHLQVVKTSASTIDSDTLCNFVTTASSNLSLQAECSGDANGEAFGGRTQPKSQSQKPVHYDSDLHVNDADAGYQEHLKWMRMGEVWRLALPHVKRKITVAVTDSGIDWKDPDFAPLKGRLKKQSGGYLEGGWNFVTNSPILTNKDSHGTNVCKICGG
;
A
#
# COMPACT_ATOMS: atom_id res chain seq x y z
N MET A 1 18.65 -13.57 42.66
CA MET A 1 19.19 -12.78 41.54
C MET A 1 18.03 -12.35 40.66
N ARG A 2 17.71 -11.05 40.61
CA ARG A 2 16.70 -10.47 39.71
C ARG A 2 17.44 -9.90 38.51
N VAL A 3 17.18 -10.42 37.32
CA VAL A 3 17.62 -9.84 36.05
C VAL A 3 16.54 -8.86 35.62
N SER A 4 16.84 -7.57 35.65
CA SER A 4 16.02 -6.54 35.04
C SER A 4 16.13 -6.64 33.52
N PRO A 5 15.03 -6.63 32.75
CA PRO A 5 15.13 -6.42 31.31
C PRO A 5 15.47 -4.94 31.07
N VAL A 6 16.60 -4.72 30.39
CA VAL A 6 16.98 -3.42 29.84
C VAL A 6 15.95 -3.08 28.75
N ILE A 7 15.13 -2.07 29.00
CA ILE A 7 14.26 -1.49 27.99
C ILE A 7 15.17 -0.70 27.05
N SER A 8 15.29 -1.18 25.82
CA SER A 8 16.01 -0.47 24.76
C SER A 8 15.21 0.80 24.41
N PHE A 9 15.76 1.97 24.73
CA PHE A 9 15.26 3.24 24.24
C PHE A 9 15.71 3.39 22.78
N ALA A 10 14.77 3.28 21.84
CA ALA A 10 15.00 3.74 20.49
C ALA A 10 15.02 5.28 20.51
N SER A 11 16.22 5.84 20.41
CA SER A 11 16.47 7.26 20.20
C SER A 11 15.93 7.67 18.83
N LEU A 12 15.13 8.74 18.78
CA LEU A 12 14.85 9.49 17.55
C LEU A 12 16.16 10.11 17.06
N VAL A 13 16.94 9.35 16.30
CA VAL A 13 17.91 9.90 15.37
C VAL A 13 17.12 10.21 14.11
N GLY A 14 17.22 11.45 13.61
CA GLY A 14 16.44 11.97 12.49
C GLY A 14 16.25 10.90 11.42
N ALA A 15 14.99 10.60 11.12
CA ALA A 15 14.62 9.54 10.18
C ALA A 15 15.34 9.81 8.86
N THR A 16 16.44 9.09 8.66
CA THR A 16 16.91 8.81 7.31
C THR A 16 15.75 8.08 6.68
N VAL A 17 15.12 8.72 5.69
CA VAL A 17 14.08 8.07 4.88
C VAL A 17 14.71 6.75 4.44
N PRO A 18 14.16 5.59 4.83
CA PRO A 18 14.66 4.31 4.38
C PRO A 18 14.76 4.38 2.85
N PRO A 19 15.85 3.88 2.24
CA PRO A 19 15.97 3.92 0.80
C PRO A 19 14.71 3.28 0.21
N SER A 20 14.01 4.02 -0.64
CA SER A 20 12.68 3.63 -1.10
C SER A 20 12.80 2.59 -2.21
N ASP A 21 11.96 1.58 -2.14
CA ASP A 21 11.77 0.67 -3.28
C ASP A 21 11.16 1.45 -4.45
N THR A 22 11.21 0.91 -5.66
CA THR A 22 10.67 1.60 -6.84
C THR A 22 9.35 0.96 -7.25
N ILE A 23 8.31 1.76 -7.37
CA ILE A 23 7.03 1.33 -7.90
C ILE A 23 7.04 1.57 -9.41
N VAL A 24 6.67 0.54 -10.16
CA VAL A 24 6.68 0.52 -11.62
C VAL A 24 5.33 0.02 -12.14
N CYS A 25 4.75 0.75 -13.08
CA CYS A 25 3.59 0.34 -13.85
C CYS A 25 3.98 0.40 -15.33
N ILE A 26 3.82 -0.70 -16.07
CA ILE A 26 4.09 -0.74 -17.51
C ILE A 26 2.97 -1.52 -18.18
N GLU A 27 2.35 -0.92 -19.17
CA GLU A 27 1.23 -1.47 -19.93
C GLU A 27 1.52 -1.47 -21.43
N SER A 28 1.09 -2.53 -22.07
CA SER A 28 0.99 -2.67 -23.53
C SER A 28 -0.47 -2.72 -23.96
N ALA A 29 -0.73 -2.74 -25.27
CA ALA A 29 -2.08 -2.97 -25.78
C ALA A 29 -2.69 -4.32 -25.34
N ASP A 30 -1.84 -5.29 -25.01
CA ASP A 30 -2.23 -6.65 -24.64
C ASP A 30 -2.24 -6.89 -23.11
N GLY A 31 -1.98 -5.83 -22.31
CA GLY A 31 -1.96 -5.88 -20.85
C GLY A 31 -0.60 -5.54 -20.22
N ASP A 32 -0.46 -5.87 -18.94
CA ASP A 32 0.68 -5.52 -18.10
C ASP A 32 2.00 -6.15 -18.58
N VAL A 33 3.08 -5.38 -18.47
CA VAL A 33 4.43 -5.79 -18.87
C VAL A 33 5.32 -5.87 -17.63
N ASP A 34 5.85 -7.06 -17.37
CA ASP A 34 6.87 -7.26 -16.34
C ASP A 34 8.13 -6.44 -16.68
N VAL A 35 8.59 -5.62 -15.73
CA VAL A 35 9.76 -4.72 -15.91
C VAL A 35 11.03 -5.49 -16.28
N ARG A 36 11.17 -6.76 -15.85
CA ARG A 36 12.29 -7.65 -16.21
C ARG A 36 12.36 -7.95 -17.70
N ARG A 37 11.25 -7.77 -18.43
CA ARG A 37 11.18 -8.05 -19.87
C ARG A 37 11.69 -6.88 -20.72
N LEU A 38 11.73 -5.66 -20.17
CA LEU A 38 12.13 -4.46 -20.92
C LEU A 38 13.50 -4.60 -21.61
N PRO A 39 14.58 -5.09 -20.96
CA PRO A 39 15.86 -5.24 -21.63
C PRO A 39 15.79 -6.16 -22.86
N GLN A 40 15.06 -7.28 -22.77
CA GLN A 40 14.92 -8.21 -23.89
C GLN A 40 14.04 -7.64 -25.00
N MET A 41 12.98 -6.90 -24.64
CA MET A 41 12.12 -6.22 -25.61
C MET A 41 12.89 -5.15 -26.38
N LEU A 42 13.72 -4.35 -25.70
CA LEU A 42 14.61 -3.38 -26.35
C LEU A 42 15.57 -4.03 -27.34
N ARG A 43 16.25 -5.12 -26.93
CA ARG A 43 17.15 -5.86 -27.83
C ARG A 43 16.43 -6.37 -29.07
N LYS A 44 15.21 -6.90 -28.92
CA LYS A 44 14.37 -7.35 -30.05
C LYS A 44 13.94 -6.21 -30.97
N ALA A 45 13.77 -5.00 -30.44
CA ALA A 45 13.47 -3.80 -31.20
C ALA A 45 14.72 -3.13 -31.82
N GLY A 46 15.92 -3.70 -31.64
CA GLY A 46 17.17 -3.16 -32.19
C GLY A 46 17.83 -2.09 -31.32
N HIS A 47 17.40 -1.92 -30.07
CA HIS A 47 18.00 -1.01 -29.11
C HIS A 47 18.93 -1.75 -28.14
N THR A 48 20.01 -1.09 -27.74
CA THR A 48 20.91 -1.59 -26.68
C THR A 48 20.39 -1.11 -25.32
N PRO A 49 19.95 -2.00 -24.41
CA PRO A 49 19.57 -1.60 -23.06
C PRO A 49 20.81 -1.20 -22.25
N ASP A 50 20.58 -0.41 -21.20
CA ASP A 50 21.59 -0.23 -20.16
C ASP A 50 21.91 -1.59 -19.51
N GLU A 51 23.14 -2.06 -19.66
CA GLU A 51 23.53 -3.41 -19.22
C GLU A 51 23.64 -3.51 -17.69
N GLU A 52 23.90 -2.40 -16.98
CA GLU A 52 23.92 -2.39 -15.52
C GLU A 52 22.50 -2.56 -14.97
N VAL A 53 21.54 -1.79 -15.51
CA VAL A 53 20.12 -1.91 -15.14
C VAL A 53 19.54 -3.25 -15.59
N ALA A 54 19.92 -3.75 -16.77
CA ALA A 54 19.46 -5.05 -17.26
C ALA A 54 19.95 -6.21 -16.38
N SER A 55 21.21 -6.15 -15.92
CA SER A 55 21.77 -7.13 -14.98
C SER A 55 21.06 -7.08 -13.62
N PHE A 56 20.83 -5.86 -13.10
CA PHE A 56 20.07 -5.65 -11.88
C PHE A 56 18.66 -6.26 -11.98
N LEU A 57 17.89 -5.92 -13.03
CA LEU A 57 16.53 -6.46 -13.23
C LEU A 57 16.50 -7.99 -13.35
N GLY A 58 17.58 -8.62 -13.84
CA GLY A 58 17.70 -10.07 -13.90
C GLY A 58 17.78 -10.77 -12.54
N THR A 59 18.17 -10.04 -11.48
CA THR A 59 18.35 -10.58 -10.12
C THR A 59 17.53 -9.87 -9.05
N ALA A 60 16.89 -8.75 -9.40
CA ALA A 60 16.10 -7.95 -8.48
C ALA A 60 14.92 -8.74 -7.89
N GLU A 61 14.70 -8.54 -6.59
CA GLU A 61 13.47 -8.92 -5.90
C GLU A 61 12.36 -7.98 -6.38
N ILE A 62 11.32 -8.54 -7.01
CA ILE A 62 10.19 -7.78 -7.55
C ILE A 62 8.91 -8.46 -7.11
N THR A 63 8.04 -7.70 -6.45
CA THR A 63 6.70 -8.12 -6.05
C THR A 63 5.68 -7.52 -7.02
N THR A 64 4.89 -8.37 -7.67
CA THR A 64 3.78 -7.92 -8.52
C THR A 64 2.52 -7.78 -7.67
N LEU A 65 1.89 -6.62 -7.74
CA LEU A 65 0.61 -6.32 -7.12
C LEU A 65 -0.49 -6.38 -8.19
N GLU A 66 -0.92 -7.60 -8.53
CA GLU A 66 -1.77 -7.89 -9.68
C GLU A 66 -3.05 -7.04 -9.73
N PHE A 67 -3.72 -6.82 -8.60
CA PHE A 67 -4.99 -6.11 -8.55
C PHE A 67 -4.90 -4.60 -8.80
N VAL A 68 -3.70 -4.03 -8.66
CA VAL A 68 -3.46 -2.60 -8.90
C VAL A 68 -2.54 -2.38 -10.10
N HIS A 69 -2.17 -3.44 -10.83
CA HIS A 69 -1.33 -3.38 -12.03
C HIS A 69 0.05 -2.73 -11.79
N LEU A 70 0.63 -2.98 -10.62
CA LEU A 70 1.93 -2.43 -10.19
C LEU A 70 2.97 -3.52 -9.91
N GLN A 71 4.23 -3.13 -10.00
CA GLN A 71 5.39 -3.92 -9.60
C GLN A 71 6.23 -3.10 -8.63
N VAL A 72 6.56 -3.67 -7.47
CA VAL A 72 7.49 -3.08 -6.50
C VAL A 72 8.85 -3.73 -6.71
N VAL A 73 9.83 -2.95 -7.16
CA VAL A 73 11.20 -3.36 -7.41
C VAL A 73 12.06 -2.94 -6.23
N LYS A 74 12.75 -3.89 -5.61
CA LYS A 74 13.59 -3.62 -4.45
C LYS A 74 14.88 -2.89 -4.83
N THR A 75 14.83 -1.57 -4.84
CA THR A 75 15.97 -0.68 -5.08
C THR A 75 16.65 -0.23 -3.79
N SER A 76 16.00 -0.43 -2.65
CA SER A 76 16.46 0.00 -1.33
C SER A 76 17.83 -0.55 -0.89
N ALA A 77 18.23 -1.71 -1.40
CA ALA A 77 19.49 -2.38 -1.10
C ALA A 77 20.38 -2.59 -2.34
N SER A 78 20.13 -1.81 -3.40
CA SER A 78 20.71 -1.97 -4.73
C SER A 78 21.72 -0.86 -5.04
N THR A 79 22.62 -1.10 -6.00
CA THR A 79 23.46 -0.05 -6.62
C THR A 79 22.66 0.80 -7.62
N ILE A 80 21.58 0.25 -8.16
CA ILE A 80 20.59 0.97 -8.98
C ILE A 80 19.57 1.61 -8.05
N ASP A 81 19.59 2.94 -8.00
CA ASP A 81 18.57 3.75 -7.32
C ASP A 81 17.29 3.91 -8.14
N SER A 82 16.25 4.44 -7.49
CA SER A 82 14.92 4.60 -8.09
C SER A 82 14.93 5.53 -9.30
N ASP A 83 15.72 6.61 -9.28
CA ASP A 83 15.83 7.55 -10.38
C ASP A 83 16.45 6.90 -11.62
N THR A 84 17.52 6.13 -11.43
CA THR A 84 18.19 5.38 -12.50
C THR A 84 17.24 4.36 -13.11
N LEU A 85 16.52 3.59 -12.28
CA LEU A 85 15.53 2.64 -12.76
C LEU A 85 14.38 3.33 -13.50
N CYS A 86 13.85 4.44 -12.98
CA CYS A 86 12.76 5.16 -13.61
C CYS A 86 13.15 5.83 -14.93
N ASN A 87 14.38 6.33 -15.04
CA ASN A 87 14.92 6.82 -16.31
C ASN A 87 15.02 5.70 -17.35
N PHE A 88 15.48 4.52 -16.94
CA PHE A 88 15.50 3.34 -17.80
C PHE A 88 14.09 2.93 -18.25
N VAL A 89 13.14 2.79 -17.31
CA VAL A 89 11.74 2.42 -17.62
C VAL A 89 11.10 3.42 -18.58
N THR A 90 11.29 4.72 -18.34
CA THR A 90 10.73 5.79 -19.19
C THR A 90 11.30 5.73 -20.60
N THR A 91 12.62 5.60 -20.73
CA THR A 91 13.30 5.52 -22.03
C THR A 91 12.92 4.24 -22.77
N ALA A 92 12.92 3.11 -22.08
CA ALA A 92 12.56 1.81 -22.65
C ALA A 92 11.11 1.82 -23.16
N SER A 93 10.19 2.32 -22.34
CA SER A 93 8.77 2.39 -22.68
C SER A 93 8.51 3.32 -23.86
N SER A 94 9.21 4.45 -23.93
CA SER A 94 9.15 5.36 -25.09
C SER A 94 9.59 4.65 -26.39
N ASN A 95 10.75 3.98 -26.38
CA ASN A 95 11.26 3.24 -27.54
C ASN A 95 10.33 2.09 -27.97
N LEU A 96 9.66 1.46 -27.00
CA LEU A 96 8.76 0.32 -27.23
C LEU A 96 7.29 0.73 -27.42
N SER A 97 6.99 2.04 -27.41
CA SER A 97 5.62 2.57 -27.46
C SER A 97 4.68 2.00 -26.38
N LEU A 98 5.21 1.78 -25.17
CA LEU A 98 4.48 1.33 -23.99
C LEU A 98 4.01 2.51 -23.14
N GLN A 99 2.94 2.31 -22.39
CA GLN A 99 2.55 3.25 -21.35
C GLN A 99 3.25 2.85 -20.06
N ALA A 100 3.99 3.77 -19.44
CA ALA A 100 4.63 3.49 -18.16
C ALA A 100 4.51 4.65 -17.19
N GLU A 101 4.57 4.32 -15.91
CA GLU A 101 4.83 5.22 -14.80
C GLU A 101 5.84 4.56 -13.85
N CYS A 102 6.74 5.36 -13.29
CA CYS A 102 7.77 4.91 -12.37
C CYS A 102 8.06 5.98 -11.33
N SER A 103 8.17 5.59 -10.06
CA SER A 103 8.49 6.50 -8.94
C SER A 103 9.16 5.72 -7.82
N GLY A 104 10.02 6.39 -7.07
CA GLY A 104 10.45 5.89 -5.77
C GLY A 104 9.27 5.89 -4.78
N ASP A 105 9.21 4.86 -3.95
CA ASP A 105 8.27 4.68 -2.84
C ASP A 105 8.64 5.57 -1.65
N ALA A 106 8.83 6.87 -1.89
CA ALA A 106 9.11 7.82 -0.80
C ALA A 106 7.88 8.02 0.09
N ASN A 107 6.68 7.85 -0.47
CA ASN A 107 5.40 8.19 0.14
C ASN A 107 4.29 7.11 -0.04
N GLY A 108 4.56 5.95 -0.65
CA GLY A 108 3.52 4.97 -0.97
C GLY A 108 2.64 5.31 -2.18
N GLU A 109 2.91 6.43 -2.86
CA GLU A 109 2.03 6.96 -3.92
C GLU A 109 2.00 6.07 -5.16
N ALA A 110 0.99 5.20 -5.22
CA ALA A 110 0.65 4.44 -6.41
C ALA A 110 -0.04 5.37 -7.44
N PHE A 111 0.62 5.53 -8.59
CA PHE A 111 0.19 6.27 -9.78
C PHE A 111 -1.32 6.56 -9.86
N GLY A 112 -1.68 7.80 -9.53
CA GLY A 112 -3.07 8.24 -9.54
C GLY A 112 -3.64 8.37 -10.95
N GLY A 113 -4.40 7.36 -11.39
CA GLY A 113 -5.43 7.52 -12.41
C GLY A 113 -5.03 7.16 -13.85
N ARG A 114 -5.23 5.90 -14.24
CA ARG A 114 -5.41 5.50 -15.64
C ARG A 114 -6.51 4.44 -15.76
N THR A 115 -7.72 4.87 -16.10
CA THR A 115 -8.73 4.09 -16.84
C THR A 115 -9.41 4.96 -17.88
N GLN A 116 -8.69 5.93 -18.46
CA GLN A 116 -9.13 6.51 -19.73
C GLN A 116 -7.99 6.56 -20.73
N PRO A 117 -8.19 6.06 -21.96
CA PRO A 117 -7.26 6.31 -23.05
C PRO A 117 -7.10 7.82 -23.22
N LYS A 118 -5.85 8.26 -23.38
CA LYS A 118 -5.46 9.65 -23.60
C LYS A 118 -6.15 10.23 -24.83
N SER A 119 -7.38 10.69 -24.68
CA SER A 119 -8.02 11.58 -25.64
C SER A 119 -7.64 13.01 -25.25
N GLN A 120 -7.11 13.72 -26.24
CA GLN A 120 -6.64 15.10 -26.16
C GLN A 120 -7.65 16.00 -25.43
N SER A 121 -7.11 16.91 -24.62
CA SER A 121 -7.84 17.92 -23.84
C SER A 121 -8.56 17.40 -22.59
N GLN A 122 -7.83 16.84 -21.62
CA GLN A 122 -8.37 16.63 -20.28
C GLN A 122 -7.68 17.54 -19.27
N LYS A 123 -8.49 18.46 -18.73
CA LYS A 123 -8.32 18.98 -17.37
C LYS A 123 -7.92 17.82 -16.46
N PRO A 124 -7.04 18.02 -15.47
CA PRO A 124 -6.75 17.00 -14.48
C PRO A 124 -8.08 16.39 -14.04
N VAL A 125 -8.20 15.07 -14.16
CA VAL A 125 -9.37 14.37 -13.65
C VAL A 125 -9.40 14.71 -12.17
N HIS A 126 -10.24 15.66 -11.80
CA HIS A 126 -10.69 15.79 -10.43
C HIS A 126 -11.43 14.50 -10.19
N TYR A 127 -10.70 13.49 -9.69
CA TYR A 127 -11.31 12.32 -9.12
C TYR A 127 -12.24 12.85 -8.04
N ASP A 128 -13.48 12.40 -8.11
CA ASP A 128 -14.61 12.96 -7.40
C ASP A 128 -14.21 13.27 -5.96
N SER A 129 -14.51 14.48 -5.50
CA SER A 129 -14.48 14.82 -4.08
C SER A 129 -15.38 13.90 -3.24
N ASP A 130 -16.12 13.02 -3.91
CA ASP A 130 -17.02 12.05 -3.37
C ASP A 130 -16.42 10.64 -3.51
N LEU A 131 -15.72 10.17 -2.47
CA LEU A 131 -15.46 8.73 -2.25
C LEU A 131 -16.78 7.94 -2.06
N HIS A 132 -17.94 8.61 -2.18
CA HIS A 132 -19.29 8.14 -1.89
C HIS A 132 -19.40 7.58 -0.46
N VAL A 133 -18.58 8.11 0.43
CA VAL A 133 -18.57 7.84 1.86
C VAL A 133 -18.95 9.12 2.59
N ASN A 134 -19.70 8.96 3.67
CA ASN A 134 -20.18 10.05 4.52
C ASN A 134 -19.14 10.53 5.54
N ASP A 135 -17.87 10.16 5.36
CA ASP A 135 -16.76 10.54 6.22
C ASP A 135 -16.13 11.86 5.71
N ALA A 136 -16.08 12.86 6.59
CA ALA A 136 -15.55 14.19 6.31
C ALA A 136 -14.03 14.18 6.05
N ASP A 137 -13.30 13.22 6.64
CA ASP A 137 -11.85 13.13 6.55
C ASP A 137 -11.38 12.21 5.43
N ALA A 138 -12.30 11.54 4.72
CA ALA A 138 -11.98 10.63 3.62
C ALA A 138 -11.17 11.31 2.50
N GLY A 139 -11.35 12.63 2.31
CA GLY A 139 -10.57 13.41 1.35
C GLY A 139 -9.07 13.50 1.67
N TYR A 140 -8.67 13.23 2.91
CA TYR A 140 -7.26 13.19 3.33
C TYR A 140 -6.64 11.79 3.23
N GLN A 141 -7.44 10.77 2.90
CA GLN A 141 -7.00 9.37 2.84
C GLN A 141 -6.59 8.99 1.41
N GLU A 142 -5.45 9.50 0.95
CA GLU A 142 -5.00 9.34 -0.45
C GLU A 142 -4.85 7.87 -0.88
N HIS A 143 -4.54 6.97 0.04
CA HIS A 143 -4.47 5.54 -0.23
C HIS A 143 -5.82 4.95 -0.72
N LEU A 144 -6.96 5.46 -0.23
CA LEU A 144 -8.29 5.04 -0.71
C LEU A 144 -8.51 5.44 -2.18
N LYS A 145 -7.94 6.58 -2.58
CA LYS A 145 -7.96 7.04 -3.97
C LYS A 145 -7.10 6.13 -4.85
N TRP A 146 -5.89 5.77 -4.43
CA TRP A 146 -5.02 4.87 -5.20
C TRP A 146 -5.65 3.50 -5.42
N MET A 147 -6.27 2.94 -4.39
CA MET A 147 -6.99 1.67 -4.47
C MET A 147 -8.37 1.76 -5.14
N ARG A 148 -8.80 2.97 -5.56
CA ARG A 148 -10.10 3.25 -6.17
C ARG A 148 -11.29 2.75 -5.33
N MET A 149 -11.16 2.88 -4.01
CA MET A 149 -12.14 2.32 -3.08
C MET A 149 -13.57 2.86 -3.29
N GLY A 150 -13.74 4.10 -3.77
CA GLY A 150 -15.05 4.63 -4.12
C GLY A 150 -15.79 3.81 -5.19
N GLU A 151 -15.08 3.36 -6.24
CA GLU A 151 -15.67 2.51 -7.27
C GLU A 151 -15.91 1.08 -6.76
N VAL A 152 -14.93 0.54 -6.02
CA VAL A 152 -15.03 -0.77 -5.38
C VAL A 152 -16.26 -0.81 -4.47
N TRP A 153 -16.46 0.18 -3.62
CA TRP A 153 -17.62 0.27 -2.74
C TRP A 153 -18.92 0.40 -3.53
N ARG A 154 -18.98 1.30 -4.52
CA ARG A 154 -20.18 1.47 -5.36
C ARG A 154 -20.61 0.16 -6.03
N LEU A 155 -19.66 -0.64 -6.50
CA LEU A 155 -19.92 -1.90 -7.19
C LEU A 155 -20.14 -3.08 -6.23
N ALA A 156 -19.37 -3.16 -5.14
CA ALA A 156 -19.36 -4.31 -4.25
C ALA A 156 -20.39 -4.21 -3.11
N LEU A 157 -20.66 -3.00 -2.57
CA LEU A 157 -21.57 -2.82 -1.42
C LEU A 157 -22.94 -3.48 -1.61
N PRO A 158 -23.61 -3.38 -2.79
CA PRO A 158 -24.89 -4.06 -3.03
C PRO A 158 -24.81 -5.60 -2.93
N HIS A 159 -23.61 -6.17 -3.02
CA HIS A 159 -23.35 -7.61 -2.99
C HIS A 159 -22.73 -8.10 -1.68
N VAL A 160 -22.39 -7.21 -0.74
CA VAL A 160 -21.86 -7.60 0.57
C VAL A 160 -22.95 -8.28 1.40
N LYS A 161 -22.82 -9.59 1.61
CA LYS A 161 -23.79 -10.41 2.35
C LYS A 161 -23.35 -10.80 3.76
N ARG A 162 -22.09 -10.52 4.12
CA ARG A 162 -21.48 -11.00 5.36
C ARG A 162 -20.63 -9.91 5.98
N LYS A 163 -20.67 -9.84 7.31
CA LYS A 163 -19.71 -9.07 8.10
C LYS A 163 -18.47 -9.93 8.33
N ILE A 164 -17.30 -9.37 8.09
CA ILE A 164 -16.02 -10.00 8.39
C ILE A 164 -15.55 -9.43 9.74
N THR A 165 -15.08 -10.31 10.63
CA THR A 165 -14.45 -9.89 11.88
C THR A 165 -12.94 -10.03 11.72
N VAL A 166 -12.22 -8.93 11.88
CA VAL A 166 -10.76 -8.87 11.82
C VAL A 166 -10.24 -8.77 13.25
N ALA A 167 -9.24 -9.58 13.59
CA ALA A 167 -8.53 -9.50 14.86
C ALA A 167 -7.21 -8.76 14.65
N VAL A 168 -6.98 -7.69 15.41
CA VAL A 168 -5.76 -6.89 15.36
C VAL A 168 -4.95 -7.15 16.63
N THR A 169 -3.68 -7.53 16.46
CA THR A 169 -2.75 -7.73 17.58
C THR A 169 -1.82 -6.54 17.67
N ASP A 170 -2.06 -5.64 18.60
CA ASP A 170 -1.33 -4.38 18.74
C ASP A 170 -1.34 -3.87 20.20
N SER A 171 -1.03 -2.60 20.42
CA SER A 171 -0.96 -1.93 21.72
C SER A 171 -2.32 -1.74 22.41
N GLY A 172 -3.42 -1.95 21.68
CA GLY A 172 -4.78 -1.78 22.17
C GLY A 172 -5.69 -1.09 21.16
N ILE A 173 -6.90 -0.72 21.59
CA ILE A 173 -7.83 0.10 20.81
C ILE A 173 -8.65 0.96 21.76
N ASP A 174 -8.85 2.22 21.39
CA ASP A 174 -9.78 3.09 22.11
C ASP A 174 -11.22 2.91 21.60
N TRP A 175 -11.98 2.06 22.31
CA TRP A 175 -13.41 1.86 22.04
C TRP A 175 -14.29 3.08 22.36
N LYS A 176 -13.73 4.19 22.86
CA LYS A 176 -14.45 5.46 23.03
C LYS A 176 -14.43 6.30 21.75
N ASP A 177 -13.56 5.98 20.79
CA ASP A 177 -13.54 6.62 19.49
C ASP A 177 -14.91 6.39 18.80
N PRO A 178 -15.61 7.46 18.35
CA PRO A 178 -16.93 7.33 17.75
C PRO A 178 -16.95 6.48 16.47
N ASP A 179 -15.83 6.39 15.75
CA ASP A 179 -15.74 5.58 14.53
C ASP A 179 -15.74 4.08 14.87
N PHE A 180 -15.19 3.70 16.04
CA PHE A 180 -15.10 2.30 16.47
C PHE A 180 -16.13 1.83 17.46
N ALA A 181 -16.69 2.73 18.27
CA ALA A 181 -17.68 2.36 19.28
C ALA A 181 -18.82 1.48 18.71
N PRO A 182 -19.34 1.70 17.49
CA PRO A 182 -20.36 0.86 16.87
C PRO A 182 -19.85 -0.51 16.37
N LEU A 183 -18.55 -0.63 16.13
CA LEU A 183 -17.91 -1.81 15.54
C LEU A 183 -17.43 -2.83 16.58
N LYS A 184 -17.60 -2.52 17.87
CA LYS A 184 -17.18 -3.38 18.98
C LYS A 184 -17.88 -4.74 18.93
N GLY A 185 -17.14 -5.74 18.48
CA GLY A 185 -17.64 -7.11 18.33
C GLY A 185 -17.73 -7.89 19.65
N ARG A 186 -18.47 -9.01 19.60
CA ARG A 186 -18.51 -10.02 20.66
C ARG A 186 -17.94 -11.35 20.15
N LEU A 187 -16.91 -11.86 20.81
CA LEU A 187 -16.31 -13.15 20.51
C LEU A 187 -16.67 -14.16 21.59
N LYS A 188 -17.18 -15.33 21.20
CA LYS A 188 -17.52 -16.40 22.14
C LYS A 188 -16.25 -17.09 22.63
N LYS A 189 -16.08 -17.22 23.95
CA LYS A 189 -14.96 -17.97 24.54
C LYS A 189 -15.20 -19.47 24.46
N GLN A 190 -14.13 -20.24 24.28
CA GLN A 190 -14.19 -21.70 24.37
C GLN A 190 -14.63 -22.17 25.77
N SER A 191 -14.20 -21.47 26.83
CA SER A 191 -14.57 -21.76 28.22
C SER A 191 -15.99 -21.33 28.62
N GLY A 192 -16.78 -20.81 27.67
CA GLY A 192 -18.08 -20.21 27.96
C GLY A 192 -17.99 -18.70 28.23
N GLY A 193 -19.08 -17.99 27.92
CA GLY A 193 -19.14 -16.52 27.97
C GLY A 193 -18.57 -15.85 26.71
N TYR A 194 -18.38 -14.53 26.80
CA TYR A 194 -18.00 -13.68 25.68
C TYR A 194 -16.85 -12.74 26.04
N LEU A 195 -16.06 -12.36 25.03
CA LEU A 195 -15.14 -11.23 25.02
C LEU A 195 -15.81 -10.11 24.24
N GLU A 196 -15.84 -8.91 24.81
CA GLU A 196 -16.27 -7.72 24.10
C GLU A 196 -15.05 -6.94 23.63
N GLY A 197 -14.93 -6.74 22.32
CA GLY A 197 -13.84 -5.99 21.69
C GLY A 197 -12.49 -6.72 21.65
N GLY A 198 -12.14 -7.56 22.63
CA GLY A 198 -10.89 -8.32 22.61
C GLY A 198 -10.32 -8.66 24.00
N TRP A 199 -9.01 -8.88 24.06
CA TRP A 199 -8.27 -9.23 25.28
C TRP A 199 -6.88 -8.61 25.33
N ASN A 200 -6.48 -8.11 26.49
CA ASN A 200 -5.15 -7.60 26.75
C ASN A 200 -4.30 -8.65 27.46
N PHE A 201 -3.34 -9.23 26.74
CA PHE A 201 -2.44 -10.25 27.30
C PHE A 201 -1.37 -9.68 28.24
N VAL A 202 -1.02 -8.39 28.15
CA VAL A 202 -0.04 -7.75 29.03
C VAL A 202 -0.56 -7.65 30.46
N THR A 203 -1.84 -7.26 30.61
CA THR A 203 -2.48 -7.11 31.92
C THR A 203 -3.41 -8.28 32.28
N ASN A 204 -3.53 -9.26 31.38
CA ASN A 204 -4.48 -10.36 31.46
C ASN A 204 -5.91 -9.90 31.80
N SER A 205 -6.40 -8.91 31.06
CA SER A 205 -7.67 -8.24 31.34
C SER A 205 -8.44 -7.88 30.05
N PRO A 206 -9.74 -7.57 30.14
CA PRO A 206 -10.51 -7.06 28.98
C PRO A 206 -10.27 -5.57 28.72
N ILE A 207 -9.36 -4.91 29.44
CA ILE A 207 -9.09 -3.47 29.29
C ILE A 207 -8.08 -3.29 28.16
N LEU A 208 -8.58 -2.79 27.02
CA LEU A 208 -7.83 -2.63 25.78
C LEU A 208 -7.34 -1.20 25.53
N THR A 209 -7.86 -0.21 26.25
CA THR A 209 -7.43 1.17 26.07
C THR A 209 -6.03 1.36 26.61
N ASN A 210 -5.10 1.72 25.74
CA ASN A 210 -3.72 2.07 26.08
C ASN A 210 -3.50 3.57 25.79
N LYS A 211 -2.49 4.19 26.41
CA LYS A 211 -2.06 5.55 26.07
C LYS A 211 -1.38 5.61 24.70
N ASP A 212 -0.82 4.48 24.28
CA ASP A 212 -0.28 4.32 22.93
C ASP A 212 -1.43 4.25 21.92
N SER A 213 -1.41 5.16 20.95
CA SER A 213 -2.42 5.28 19.89
C SER A 213 -2.16 4.38 18.69
N HIS A 214 -1.03 3.67 18.63
CA HIS A 214 -0.65 2.86 17.47
C HIS A 214 -1.74 1.85 17.09
N GLY A 215 -2.22 1.04 18.05
CA GLY A 215 -3.23 0.03 17.76
C GLY A 215 -4.57 0.62 17.35
N THR A 216 -4.98 1.77 17.93
CA THR A 216 -6.16 2.51 17.47
C THR A 216 -6.00 2.97 16.03
N ASN A 217 -4.84 3.52 15.66
CA ASN A 217 -4.57 4.00 14.30
C ASN A 217 -4.52 2.85 13.28
N VAL A 218 -3.91 1.71 13.63
CA VAL A 218 -3.91 0.51 12.77
C VAL A 218 -5.35 0.03 12.54
N CYS A 219 -6.19 0.04 13.58
CA CYS A 219 -7.60 -0.31 13.41
C CYS A 219 -8.34 0.64 12.45
N LYS A 220 -7.92 1.92 12.33
CA LYS A 220 -8.58 2.91 11.44
C LYS A 220 -8.36 2.57 9.99
N ILE A 221 -7.18 2.07 9.68
CA ILE A 221 -6.85 1.59 8.34
C ILE A 221 -7.69 0.35 7.96
N CYS A 222 -8.01 -0.52 8.92
CA CYS A 222 -8.72 -1.78 8.65
C CYS A 222 -10.26 -1.66 8.61
N GLY A 223 -10.85 -0.70 9.31
CA GLY A 223 -12.30 -0.62 9.42
C GLY A 223 -12.83 0.65 10.07
N GLY A 224 -12.04 1.74 10.03
CA GLY A 224 -12.57 3.09 10.23
C GLY A 224 -13.43 3.52 9.05
#